data_AF-H1YWN7-F1
#
_entry.id   AF-H1YWN7-F1
#
_cell.length_a   1.000
_cell.length_b   1.000
_cell.length_c   1.000
_cell.angle_alpha   90.00
_cell.angle_beta   90.00
_cell.angle_gamma   90.00
#
_symmetry.space_group_name_H-M   'P 1'
#
loop_
_entity.id
_entity.type
_entity.pdbx_description
1 polymer ?
#
loop_
_entity_poly.entity_id
_entity_poly.type
_entity_poly.pdbx_seq_one_letter_code
_entity_poly.pdbx_strand_id
1 'polypeptide(L)'
;MKPNIKIIFIWISIGLLIAAGVITSGCSNENASKVPVITDTLHAPETTPVPGISKPPSLTVGAIPEISSYLPGETVQVRIAFKNSGENPVQIKSFPPEISVNNPSFGVVRSYPCGSDTITIESGGSYDYIMKWDQCNNDEKQTEPGIYSVEILDVSCVENGNEILYYSEGRDVAQVVIEYPGGAVNDGLIFPTSKEITENIYKARQLSSI
;
A
#
# COMPACT_ATOMS: atom_id res chain seq x y z
N MET A 1 3.82 -38.71 -28.97
CA MET A 1 5.19 -38.77 -28.39
C MET A 1 5.07 -38.86 -26.87
N LYS A 2 6.08 -39.40 -26.17
CA LYS A 2 6.18 -39.37 -24.69
C LYS A 2 7.39 -38.52 -24.28
N PRO A 3 7.25 -37.46 -23.48
CA PRO A 3 8.39 -36.82 -22.82
C PRO A 3 8.98 -37.76 -21.75
N ASN A 4 10.28 -37.66 -21.51
CA ASN A 4 11.02 -38.63 -20.68
C ASN A 4 11.32 -38.06 -19.29
N ILE A 5 10.78 -38.68 -18.23
CA ILE A 5 11.03 -38.26 -16.84
C ILE A 5 12.36 -38.87 -16.36
N LYS A 6 13.49 -38.24 -16.73
CA LYS A 6 14.80 -38.43 -16.12
C LYS A 6 15.69 -37.18 -16.23
N ILE A 7 15.73 -36.38 -15.17
CA ILE A 7 16.93 -35.72 -14.60
C ILE A 7 16.55 -35.33 -13.17
N ILE A 8 17.44 -35.60 -12.21
CA ILE A 8 17.15 -35.64 -10.76
C ILE A 8 18.28 -34.93 -10.02
N PHE A 9 17.90 -34.09 -9.04
CA PHE A 9 18.67 -33.59 -7.88
C PHE A 9 20.21 -33.48 -7.99
N ILE A 10 20.70 -32.23 -8.11
CA ILE A 10 22.03 -31.76 -7.65
C ILE A 10 22.02 -30.21 -7.74
N TRP A 11 22.58 -29.40 -6.83
CA TRP A 11 23.21 -29.61 -5.51
C TRP A 11 22.51 -28.76 -4.43
N ILE A 12 22.83 -28.98 -3.15
CA ILE A 12 22.62 -28.02 -2.04
C ILE A 12 23.95 -27.93 -1.25
N SER A 13 24.23 -26.77 -0.65
CA SER A 13 25.33 -26.44 0.29
C SER A 13 26.65 -25.92 -0.32
N ILE A 14 26.97 -24.66 0.04
CA ILE A 14 28.28 -23.99 0.26
C ILE A 14 27.96 -22.48 0.35
N GLY A 15 28.53 -21.67 1.24
CA GLY A 15 29.43 -21.98 2.36
C GLY A 15 29.67 -20.74 3.22
N LEU A 16 29.16 -20.78 4.46
CA LEU A 16 29.44 -19.88 5.58
C LEU A 16 30.95 -19.66 5.81
N LEU A 17 31.43 -18.40 5.95
CA LEU A 17 32.32 -17.92 7.06
C LEU A 17 33.03 -16.55 6.82
N ILE A 18 33.29 -15.87 7.95
CA ILE A 18 34.32 -14.83 8.22
C ILE A 18 34.26 -13.48 7.47
N ALA A 19 33.91 -12.44 8.24
CA ALA A 19 34.76 -11.26 8.44
C ALA A 19 34.52 -10.71 9.87
N ALA A 20 35.57 -10.51 10.66
CA ALA A 20 35.47 -9.98 12.02
C ALA A 20 36.07 -8.57 12.10
N GLY A 21 35.46 -7.68 12.89
CA GLY A 21 35.86 -6.27 13.00
C GLY A 21 35.64 -5.67 14.39
N VAL A 22 36.69 -5.70 15.21
CA VAL A 22 36.89 -4.85 16.41
C VAL A 22 37.66 -3.60 15.90
N ILE A 23 37.60 -2.34 16.40
CA ILE A 23 37.44 -1.72 17.74
C ILE A 23 36.42 -0.53 17.61
N THR A 24 36.31 0.59 18.37
CA THR A 24 36.97 1.32 19.50
C THR A 24 35.83 2.17 20.12
N SER A 25 35.44 2.06 21.39
CA SER A 25 35.98 2.71 22.61
C SER A 25 36.02 4.25 22.62
N GLY A 26 35.34 4.88 23.60
CA GLY A 26 35.43 6.31 23.94
C GLY A 26 34.28 7.17 23.39
N CYS A 27 33.78 8.21 24.10
CA CYS A 27 34.20 8.79 25.37
C CYS A 27 33.00 9.14 26.27
N SER A 28 33.14 8.92 27.59
CA SER A 28 32.33 9.61 28.59
C SER A 28 32.76 11.08 28.67
N ASN A 29 31.81 11.98 28.93
CA ASN A 29 32.09 13.36 29.37
C ASN A 29 31.13 13.72 30.51
N GLU A 30 31.45 13.26 31.72
CA GLU A 30 30.93 13.84 32.96
C GLU A 30 31.82 15.03 33.32
N ASN A 31 31.26 16.24 33.39
CA ASN A 31 31.93 17.37 34.01
C ASN A 31 30.92 18.45 34.42
N ALA A 32 30.49 18.41 35.69
CA ALA A 32 29.78 19.51 36.31
C ALA A 32 30.79 20.54 36.84
N SER A 33 30.69 21.80 36.42
CA SER A 33 31.45 22.90 37.01
C SER A 33 30.62 24.18 37.12
N LYS A 34 31.03 25.09 38.01
CA LYS A 34 30.18 26.19 38.48
C LYS A 34 30.27 27.47 37.63
N VAL A 35 29.10 28.10 37.56
CA VAL A 35 28.82 29.51 37.25
C VAL A 35 29.89 30.47 37.80
N PRO A 36 30.26 31.50 37.02
CA PRO A 36 29.98 32.87 37.44
C PRO A 36 29.03 33.59 36.45
N VAL A 37 28.21 34.49 36.98
CA VAL A 37 27.30 35.33 36.19
C VAL A 37 28.09 36.46 35.54
N ILE A 38 27.83 36.73 34.26
CA ILE A 38 28.09 38.01 33.63
C ILE A 38 26.78 38.45 32.98
N THR A 39 26.18 39.53 33.48
CA THR A 39 25.03 40.16 32.85
C THR A 39 25.53 41.05 31.73
N ASP A 40 25.31 40.65 30.47
CA ASP A 40 25.57 41.50 29.32
C ASP A 40 24.32 41.55 28.41
N THR A 41 23.91 42.75 28.03
CA THR A 41 22.60 43.02 27.43
C THR A 41 22.72 42.97 25.91
N LEU A 42 22.94 41.78 25.37
CA LEU A 42 22.99 41.55 23.93
C LEU A 42 21.61 41.15 23.38
N HIS A 43 21.20 41.76 22.28
CA HIS A 43 19.97 41.39 21.58
C HIS A 43 20.00 39.90 21.22
N ALA A 44 18.99 39.15 21.67
CA ALA A 44 18.78 37.79 21.20
C ALA A 44 18.53 37.83 19.67
N PRO A 45 19.24 37.04 18.85
CA PRO A 45 18.90 36.90 17.45
C PRO A 45 17.50 36.29 17.35
N GLU A 46 16.62 36.95 16.59
CA GLU A 46 15.27 36.47 16.34
C GLU A 46 15.35 35.09 15.68
N THR A 47 14.93 34.04 16.40
CA THR A 47 15.08 32.67 15.93
C THR A 47 14.08 32.40 14.82
N THR A 48 14.53 32.55 13.58
CA THR A 48 13.79 32.13 12.38
C THR A 48 13.22 30.74 12.62
N PRO A 49 11.90 30.53 12.50
CA PRO A 49 11.32 29.20 12.71
C PRO A 49 11.95 28.25 11.68
N VAL A 50 12.67 27.24 12.18
CA VAL A 50 13.22 26.17 11.35
C VAL A 50 12.06 25.56 10.56
N PRO A 51 12.13 25.48 9.22
CA PRO A 51 11.07 24.86 8.43
C PRO A 51 10.78 23.46 8.96
N GLY A 52 9.60 23.28 9.54
CA GLY A 52 9.23 22.04 10.20
C GLY A 52 9.29 20.89 9.21
N ILE A 53 9.97 19.80 9.58
CA ILE A 53 9.98 18.57 8.77
C ILE A 53 8.52 18.12 8.66
N SER A 54 8.03 18.02 7.42
CA SER A 54 6.63 17.66 7.18
C SER A 54 6.34 16.30 7.79
N LYS A 55 5.38 16.25 8.72
CA LYS A 55 4.95 15.00 9.36
C LYS A 55 4.36 14.09 8.28
N PRO A 56 4.72 12.79 8.22
CA PRO A 56 4.07 11.86 7.30
C PRO A 56 2.56 11.75 7.61
N PRO A 57 1.70 11.45 6.62
CA PRO A 57 0.27 11.32 6.85
C PRO A 57 -0.07 10.32 7.96
N SER A 58 -1.01 10.69 8.83
CA SER A 58 -1.56 9.82 9.88
C SER A 58 -2.40 8.67 9.32
N LEU A 59 -3.11 8.92 8.22
CA LEU A 59 -3.93 7.94 7.54
C LEU A 59 -3.07 7.01 6.68
N THR A 60 -3.35 5.71 6.77
CA THR A 60 -2.85 4.69 5.84
C THR A 60 -4.06 3.99 5.22
N VAL A 61 -4.01 3.76 3.91
CA VAL A 61 -5.05 3.04 3.17
C VAL A 61 -4.44 1.82 2.50
N GLY A 62 -5.12 0.67 2.55
CA GLY A 62 -4.72 -0.53 1.84
C GLY A 62 -5.91 -1.41 1.50
N ALA A 63 -5.81 -2.21 0.44
CA ALA A 63 -6.89 -3.06 -0.01
C ALA A 63 -6.45 -4.52 -0.23
N ILE A 64 -7.39 -5.44 -0.05
CA ILE A 64 -7.18 -6.89 -0.19
C ILE A 64 -8.44 -7.51 -0.82
N PRO A 65 -8.33 -8.19 -1.98
CA PRO A 65 -9.42 -9.01 -2.52
C PRO A 65 -9.78 -10.15 -1.58
N GLU A 66 -11.05 -10.56 -1.54
CA GLU A 66 -11.49 -11.67 -0.69
C GLU A 66 -10.91 -13.02 -1.12
N ILE A 67 -10.71 -13.23 -2.42
CA ILE A 67 -10.03 -14.40 -3.01
C ILE A 67 -9.04 -13.99 -4.11
N SER A 68 -8.09 -14.87 -4.43
CA SER A 68 -6.96 -14.58 -5.34
C SER A 68 -7.33 -14.45 -6.82
N SER A 69 -8.48 -15.01 -7.22
CA SER A 69 -9.01 -14.95 -8.58
C SER A 69 -10.50 -15.29 -8.58
N TYR A 70 -11.21 -14.85 -9.63
CA TYR A 70 -12.64 -14.97 -9.82
C TYR A 70 -12.95 -15.55 -11.21
N LEU A 71 -14.06 -16.27 -11.34
CA LEU A 71 -14.61 -16.71 -12.63
C LEU A 71 -15.49 -15.61 -13.26
N PRO A 72 -15.69 -15.61 -14.59
CA PRO A 72 -16.55 -14.64 -15.26
C PRO A 72 -17.99 -14.63 -14.70
N GLY A 73 -18.44 -13.47 -14.25
CA GLY A 73 -19.78 -13.25 -13.67
C GLY A 73 -19.88 -13.46 -12.16
N GLU A 74 -18.78 -13.79 -11.46
CA GLU A 74 -18.75 -13.78 -10.00
C GLU A 74 -18.62 -12.36 -9.44
N THR A 75 -19.28 -12.07 -8.31
CA THR A 75 -19.09 -10.78 -7.63
C THR A 75 -17.71 -10.71 -6.98
N VAL A 76 -16.84 -9.87 -7.55
CA VAL A 76 -15.58 -9.46 -6.94
C VAL A 76 -15.87 -8.68 -5.66
N GLN A 77 -15.20 -9.02 -4.57
CA GLN A 77 -15.27 -8.29 -3.30
C GLN A 77 -13.86 -7.89 -2.86
N VAL A 78 -13.64 -6.60 -2.63
CA VAL A 78 -12.35 -6.06 -2.17
C VAL A 78 -12.59 -5.31 -0.85
N ARG A 79 -11.93 -5.78 0.21
CA ARG A 79 -11.89 -5.07 1.49
C ARG A 79 -10.87 -3.94 1.38
N ILE A 80 -11.31 -2.73 1.66
CA ILE A 80 -10.49 -1.52 1.74
C ILE A 80 -10.45 -1.11 3.21
N ALA A 81 -9.25 -1.11 3.80
CA ALA A 81 -9.02 -0.74 5.20
C ALA A 81 -8.39 0.65 5.27
N PHE A 82 -9.07 1.57 5.96
CA PHE A 82 -8.58 2.89 6.32
C PHE A 82 -8.10 2.83 7.77
N LYS A 83 -6.83 3.14 8.04
CA LYS A 83 -6.25 3.09 9.39
C LYS A 83 -5.63 4.42 9.78
N ASN A 84 -6.05 4.96 10.92
CA ASN A 84 -5.39 6.08 11.56
C ASN A 84 -4.25 5.57 12.45
N SER A 85 -3.02 5.94 12.12
CA SER A 85 -1.82 5.69 12.94
C SER A 85 -1.27 6.97 13.59
N GLY A 86 -1.99 8.09 13.49
CA GLY A 86 -1.70 9.33 14.19
C GLY A 86 -2.36 9.39 15.57
N GLU A 87 -1.92 10.38 16.36
CA GLU A 87 -2.36 10.61 17.74
C GLU A 87 -3.74 11.27 17.84
N ASN A 88 -4.15 12.00 16.80
CA ASN A 88 -5.42 12.73 16.72
C ASN A 88 -6.46 11.93 15.91
N PRO A 89 -7.77 12.09 16.16
CA PRO A 89 -8.81 11.57 15.27
C PRO A 89 -8.70 12.19 13.87
N VAL A 90 -8.92 11.36 12.85
CA VAL A 90 -8.97 11.78 11.43
C VAL A 90 -10.41 11.66 10.93
N GLN A 91 -10.93 12.71 10.32
CA GLN A 91 -12.24 12.66 9.64
C GLN A 91 -12.02 12.46 8.14
N ILE A 92 -12.61 11.43 7.55
CA ILE A 92 -12.63 11.24 6.08
C ILE A 92 -13.96 11.78 5.56
N LYS A 93 -13.88 12.74 4.64
CA LYS A 93 -15.03 13.34 3.94
C LYS A 93 -15.40 12.53 2.70
N SER A 94 -16.64 12.71 2.24
CA SER A 94 -17.17 12.09 1.01
C SER A 94 -16.97 10.57 0.97
N PHE A 95 -17.38 9.89 2.04
CA PHE A 95 -17.16 8.47 2.24
C PHE A 95 -18.30 7.61 1.64
N PRO A 96 -18.02 6.44 1.01
CA PRO A 96 -16.68 5.95 0.63
C PRO A 96 -16.03 6.87 -0.42
N PRO A 97 -14.69 6.99 -0.47
CA PRO A 97 -14.01 7.78 -1.51
C PRO A 97 -14.31 7.27 -2.92
N GLU A 98 -13.91 8.05 -3.93
CA GLU A 98 -14.04 7.58 -5.32
C GLU A 98 -13.07 6.41 -5.57
N ILE A 99 -13.56 5.36 -6.23
CA ILE A 99 -12.81 4.13 -6.51
C ILE A 99 -12.90 3.83 -8.01
N SER A 100 -11.76 3.55 -8.64
CA SER A 100 -11.69 3.12 -10.03
C SER A 100 -11.18 1.68 -10.14
N VAL A 101 -11.75 0.95 -11.09
CA VAL A 101 -11.28 -0.38 -11.51
C VAL A 101 -10.71 -0.24 -12.91
N ASN A 102 -9.40 -0.44 -13.02
CA ASN A 102 -8.62 -0.19 -14.22
C ASN A 102 -8.12 -1.50 -14.82
N ASN A 103 -7.97 -1.54 -16.14
CA ASN A 103 -7.30 -2.63 -16.86
C ASN A 103 -6.10 -2.04 -17.63
N PRO A 104 -4.89 -2.62 -17.53
CA PRO A 104 -3.70 -2.09 -18.21
C PRO A 104 -3.83 -1.91 -19.73
N SER A 105 -4.73 -2.66 -20.39
CA SER A 105 -4.99 -2.59 -21.83
C SER A 105 -6.09 -1.59 -22.22
N PHE A 106 -7.01 -1.26 -21.31
CA PHE A 106 -8.26 -0.53 -21.62
C PHE A 106 -8.46 0.76 -20.82
N GLY A 107 -7.65 1.03 -19.79
CA GLY A 107 -7.83 2.17 -18.88
C GLY A 107 -8.94 1.93 -17.86
N VAL A 108 -9.71 2.97 -17.53
CA VAL A 108 -10.81 2.89 -16.55
C VAL A 108 -11.97 2.07 -17.11
N VAL A 109 -12.32 0.99 -16.42
CA VAL A 109 -13.38 0.05 -16.83
C VAL A 109 -14.65 0.24 -16.01
N ARG A 110 -14.52 0.46 -14.69
CA ARG A 110 -15.64 0.79 -13.80
C ARG A 110 -15.23 1.92 -12.85
N SER A 111 -16.15 2.85 -12.60
CA SER A 111 -15.99 3.90 -11.59
C SER A 111 -17.08 3.80 -10.53
N TYR A 112 -16.72 4.08 -9.28
CA TYR A 112 -17.62 4.23 -8.15
C TYR A 112 -17.43 5.66 -7.63
N PRO A 113 -18.41 6.57 -7.79
CA PRO A 113 -18.29 7.95 -7.34
C PRO A 113 -18.18 8.00 -5.80
N CYS A 114 -17.54 9.06 -5.30
CA CYS A 114 -17.47 9.29 -3.86
C CYS A 114 -18.87 9.45 -3.24
N GLY A 115 -19.03 8.96 -2.01
CA GLY A 115 -20.27 9.07 -1.24
C GLY A 115 -20.45 10.44 -0.59
N SER A 116 -21.56 10.60 0.12
CA SER A 116 -21.92 11.84 0.84
C SER A 116 -21.39 11.91 2.26
N ASP A 117 -20.97 10.79 2.83
CA ASP A 117 -20.90 10.64 4.28
C ASP A 117 -19.56 11.17 4.82
N THR A 118 -19.47 11.34 6.15
CA THR A 118 -18.21 11.66 6.82
C THR A 118 -18.02 10.69 7.97
N ILE A 119 -16.87 10.02 8.00
CA ILE A 119 -16.51 9.06 9.06
C ILE A 119 -15.35 9.61 9.90
N THR A 120 -15.40 9.39 11.20
CA THR A 120 -14.27 9.67 12.12
C THR A 120 -13.55 8.37 12.44
N ILE A 121 -12.24 8.35 12.25
CA ILE A 121 -11.36 7.26 12.67
C ILE A 121 -10.52 7.78 13.84
N GLU A 122 -10.82 7.27 15.04
CA GLU A 122 -10.12 7.60 16.28
C GLU A 122 -8.63 7.24 16.21
N SER A 123 -7.84 7.81 17.13
CA SER A 123 -6.41 7.55 17.31
C SER A 123 -6.12 6.04 17.40
N GLY A 124 -5.26 5.52 16.51
CA GLY A 124 -4.94 4.10 16.39
C GLY A 124 -6.04 3.19 15.78
N GLY A 125 -7.21 3.75 15.44
CA GLY A 125 -8.38 3.02 14.95
C GLY A 125 -8.32 2.67 13.46
N SER A 126 -9.29 1.88 13.01
CA SER A 126 -9.47 1.52 11.59
C SER A 126 -10.95 1.39 11.21
N TYR A 127 -11.24 1.64 9.93
CA TYR A 127 -12.55 1.46 9.32
C TYR A 127 -12.42 0.63 8.04
N ASP A 128 -13.27 -0.39 7.88
CA ASP A 128 -13.29 -1.27 6.70
C ASP A 128 -14.49 -0.95 5.80
N TYR A 129 -14.23 -0.74 4.51
CA TYR A 129 -15.22 -0.72 3.44
C TYR A 129 -15.10 -1.98 2.57
N ILE A 130 -16.19 -2.42 1.95
CA ILE A 130 -16.18 -3.55 1.00
C ILE A 130 -16.71 -3.03 -0.34
N MET A 131 -15.80 -2.82 -1.29
CA MET A 131 -16.17 -2.60 -2.69
C MET A 131 -16.73 -3.91 -3.23
N LYS A 132 -17.88 -3.83 -3.93
CA LYS A 132 -18.46 -4.97 -4.66
C LYS A 132 -18.54 -4.62 -6.14
N TRP A 133 -18.01 -5.52 -6.97
CA TRP A 133 -18.00 -5.37 -8.42
C TRP A 133 -18.53 -6.64 -9.06
N ASP A 134 -19.54 -6.47 -9.90
CA ASP A 134 -20.24 -7.51 -10.66
C ASP A 134 -19.47 -7.94 -11.92
N GLN A 135 -18.26 -7.41 -12.13
CA GLN A 135 -17.47 -7.54 -13.36
C GLN A 135 -18.14 -6.87 -14.59
N CYS A 136 -19.05 -5.92 -14.39
CA CYS A 136 -19.55 -5.06 -15.46
C CYS A 136 -18.71 -3.79 -15.60
N ASN A 137 -18.58 -3.26 -16.82
CA ASN A 137 -18.02 -1.94 -17.05
C ASN A 137 -19.07 -0.83 -16.78
N ASN A 138 -18.75 0.42 -17.09
CA ASN A 138 -19.69 1.55 -16.97
C ASN A 138 -20.91 1.48 -17.95
N ASP A 139 -20.87 0.64 -19.00
CA ASP A 139 -21.99 0.39 -19.93
C ASP A 139 -22.88 -0.81 -19.51
N GLU A 140 -22.71 -1.34 -18.30
CA GLU A 140 -23.37 -2.59 -17.82
C GLU A 140 -23.01 -3.85 -18.65
N LYS A 141 -21.86 -3.84 -19.35
CA LYS A 141 -21.35 -4.98 -20.12
C LYS A 141 -20.32 -5.75 -19.30
N GLN A 142 -20.45 -7.08 -19.28
CA GLN A 142 -19.46 -7.99 -18.72
C GLN A 142 -18.06 -7.72 -19.29
N THR A 143 -17.05 -7.66 -18.43
CA THR A 143 -15.65 -7.43 -18.82
C THR A 143 -14.95 -8.72 -19.23
N GLU A 144 -13.89 -8.59 -20.02
CA GLU A 144 -13.10 -9.73 -20.48
C GLU A 144 -12.20 -10.29 -19.36
N PRO A 145 -11.88 -11.60 -19.35
CA PRO A 145 -10.89 -12.16 -18.44
C PRO A 145 -9.53 -11.45 -18.53
N GLY A 146 -8.87 -11.26 -17.39
CA GLY A 146 -7.63 -10.50 -17.31
C GLY A 146 -7.26 -10.05 -15.90
N ILE A 147 -6.22 -9.23 -15.80
CA ILE A 147 -5.77 -8.59 -14.56
C ILE A 147 -6.36 -7.18 -14.49
N TYR A 148 -6.93 -6.84 -13.35
CA TYR A 148 -7.55 -5.55 -13.06
C TYR A 148 -6.94 -4.96 -11.79
N SER A 149 -6.68 -3.66 -11.81
CA SER A 149 -6.17 -2.90 -10.66
C SER A 149 -7.32 -2.12 -10.03
N VAL A 150 -7.35 -2.06 -8.70
CA VAL A 150 -8.27 -1.20 -7.94
C VAL A 150 -7.47 -0.04 -7.38
N GLU A 151 -7.91 1.17 -7.67
CA GLU A 151 -7.31 2.43 -7.22
C GLU A 151 -8.33 3.24 -6.41
N ILE A 152 -7.84 4.01 -5.44
CA ILE A 152 -8.67 4.91 -4.62
C ILE A 152 -8.22 6.33 -4.95
N LEU A 153 -9.16 7.15 -5.40
CA LEU A 153 -8.88 8.52 -5.81
C LEU A 153 -9.08 9.47 -4.62
N ASP A 154 -8.12 10.40 -4.45
CA ASP A 154 -8.21 11.66 -3.72
C ASP A 154 -9.05 11.63 -2.41
N VAL A 155 -8.51 10.95 -1.38
CA VAL A 155 -9.19 10.80 -0.08
C VAL A 155 -9.12 12.11 0.72
N SER A 156 -10.18 12.92 0.65
CA SER A 156 -10.29 14.18 1.39
C SER A 156 -10.43 13.94 2.90
N CYS A 157 -9.48 14.46 3.69
CA CYS A 157 -9.37 14.23 5.13
C CYS A 157 -9.31 15.54 5.92
N VAL A 158 -9.59 15.45 7.23
CA VAL A 158 -9.27 16.49 8.23
C VAL A 158 -8.52 15.85 9.39
N GLU A 159 -7.29 16.29 9.67
CA GLU A 159 -6.54 15.98 10.90
C GLU A 159 -6.31 17.27 11.69
N ASN A 160 -6.68 17.28 12.98
CA ASN A 160 -6.45 18.40 13.89
C ASN A 160 -6.92 19.77 13.34
N GLY A 161 -8.07 19.77 12.65
CA GLY A 161 -8.68 20.97 12.05
C GLY A 161 -8.10 21.41 10.70
N ASN A 162 -7.07 20.75 10.18
CA ASN A 162 -6.47 21.06 8.87
C ASN A 162 -7.03 20.11 7.81
N GLU A 163 -7.42 20.64 6.65
CA GLU A 163 -7.76 19.80 5.50
C GLU A 163 -6.49 19.21 4.88
N ILE A 164 -6.52 17.90 4.62
CA ILE A 164 -5.41 17.14 4.03
C ILE A 164 -6.00 16.32 2.89
N LEU A 165 -5.45 16.44 1.69
CA LEU A 165 -5.80 15.55 0.59
C LEU A 165 -4.83 14.37 0.58
N TYR A 166 -5.33 13.17 0.90
CA TYR A 166 -4.54 11.95 0.92
C TYR A 166 -4.64 11.23 -0.42
N TYR A 167 -3.56 11.30 -1.19
CA TYR A 167 -3.37 10.48 -2.39
C TYR A 167 -2.84 9.10 -1.98
N SER A 168 -3.40 8.00 -2.50
CA SER A 168 -2.81 6.65 -2.32
C SER A 168 -1.61 6.41 -3.25
N GLU A 169 -0.68 7.39 -3.29
CA GLU A 169 0.60 7.41 -4.01
C GLU A 169 0.56 7.02 -5.51
N GLY A 170 -0.61 7.06 -6.16
CA GLY A 170 -0.77 6.59 -7.54
C GLY A 170 -0.49 5.09 -7.70
N ARG A 171 -0.79 4.28 -6.67
CA ARG A 171 -0.58 2.83 -6.66
C ARG A 171 -1.91 2.08 -6.66
N ASP A 172 -1.97 0.99 -7.40
CA ASP A 172 -2.91 -0.12 -7.22
C ASP A 172 -2.98 -0.49 -5.72
N VAL A 173 -4.12 -0.23 -5.07
CA VAL A 173 -4.30 -0.65 -3.66
C VAL A 173 -4.60 -2.14 -3.57
N ALA A 174 -5.15 -2.73 -4.63
CA ALA A 174 -5.35 -4.17 -4.82
C ALA A 174 -5.28 -4.53 -6.32
N GLN A 175 -4.99 -5.79 -6.61
CA GLN A 175 -5.13 -6.38 -7.95
C GLN A 175 -6.08 -7.57 -7.90
N VAL A 176 -6.92 -7.71 -8.92
CA VAL A 176 -7.97 -8.71 -9.09
C VAL A 176 -7.72 -9.46 -10.39
N VAL A 177 -7.91 -10.78 -10.39
CA VAL A 177 -7.76 -11.62 -11.59
C VAL A 177 -9.10 -12.24 -11.94
N ILE A 178 -9.58 -12.02 -13.17
CA ILE A 178 -10.73 -12.72 -13.74
C ILE A 178 -10.18 -13.80 -14.68
N GLU A 179 -10.47 -15.07 -14.41
CA GLU A 179 -9.90 -16.20 -15.15
C GLU A 179 -10.62 -16.47 -16.48
N TYR A 180 -9.87 -16.97 -17.48
CA TYR A 180 -10.47 -17.41 -18.74
C TYR A 180 -11.32 -18.67 -18.53
N PRO A 181 -12.58 -18.72 -19.01
CA PRO A 181 -13.45 -19.86 -18.81
C PRO A 181 -12.86 -21.11 -19.48
N GLY A 182 -12.54 -22.12 -18.68
CA GLY A 182 -11.85 -23.34 -19.11
C GLY A 182 -10.32 -23.32 -18.99
N GLY A 183 -9.72 -22.29 -18.37
CA GLY A 183 -8.27 -22.24 -18.11
C GLY A 183 -7.42 -22.04 -19.38
N ALA A 184 -7.92 -21.26 -20.33
CA ALA A 184 -7.32 -21.14 -21.66
C ALA A 184 -5.94 -20.46 -21.65
N VAL A 185 -4.94 -21.13 -22.22
CA VAL A 185 -3.65 -20.53 -22.59
C VAL A 185 -3.81 -19.92 -23.99
N ASN A 186 -4.02 -18.61 -24.06
CA ASN A 186 -4.13 -17.90 -25.34
C ASN A 186 -2.73 -17.59 -25.91
N ASP A 187 -2.48 -18.06 -27.14
CA ASP A 187 -1.34 -17.73 -28.02
C ASP A 187 0.04 -17.55 -27.35
N GLY A 188 0.38 -18.47 -26.44
CA GLY A 188 1.71 -18.55 -25.83
C GLY A 188 1.98 -17.53 -24.72
N LEU A 189 1.05 -16.62 -24.44
CA LEU A 189 1.08 -15.80 -23.23
C LEU A 189 0.59 -16.64 -22.04
N ILE A 190 1.55 -17.24 -21.34
CA ILE A 190 1.29 -17.84 -20.01
C ILE A 190 1.05 -16.68 -19.04
N PHE A 191 -0.22 -16.30 -18.87
CA PHE A 191 -0.63 -15.53 -17.71
C PHE A 191 -0.31 -16.37 -16.46
N PRO A 192 0.50 -15.86 -15.50
CA PRO A 192 0.80 -16.61 -14.29
C PRO A 192 -0.48 -16.92 -13.54
N THR A 193 -0.61 -18.15 -13.04
CA THR A 193 -1.78 -18.56 -12.26
C THR A 193 -1.94 -17.70 -11.00
N SER A 194 -3.15 -17.62 -10.44
CA SER A 194 -3.41 -16.81 -9.22
C SER A 194 -2.50 -17.19 -8.05
N LYS A 195 -2.06 -18.45 -7.97
CA LYS A 195 -1.00 -18.92 -7.07
C LYS A 195 0.36 -18.26 -7.35
N GLU A 196 0.82 -18.25 -8.60
CA GLU A 196 2.10 -17.66 -9.01
C GLU A 196 2.10 -16.12 -8.83
N ILE A 197 0.97 -15.46 -9.13
CA ILE A 197 0.76 -14.04 -8.83
C ILE A 197 0.89 -13.78 -7.33
N THR A 198 0.21 -14.57 -6.50
CA THR A 198 0.26 -14.44 -5.03
C THR A 198 1.68 -14.65 -4.49
N GLU A 199 2.40 -15.67 -4.96
CA GLU A 199 3.79 -15.89 -4.60
C GLU A 199 4.71 -14.74 -5.02
N ASN A 200 4.50 -14.16 -6.20
CA ASN A 200 5.32 -13.06 -6.72
C ASN A 200 5.06 -11.73 -6.00
N ILE A 201 3.80 -11.42 -5.66
CA ILE A 201 3.45 -10.28 -4.81
C ILE A 201 4.06 -10.43 -3.41
N TYR A 202 4.04 -11.64 -2.83
CA TYR A 202 4.69 -11.91 -1.55
C TYR A 202 6.21 -11.70 -1.61
N LYS A 203 6.88 -12.24 -2.64
CA LYS A 203 8.32 -12.05 -2.87
C LYS A 203 8.68 -10.57 -3.08
N ALA A 204 7.88 -9.82 -3.83
CA ALA A 204 8.09 -8.39 -4.06
C ALA A 204 8.01 -7.56 -2.76
N ARG A 205 6.99 -7.80 -1.92
CA ARG A 205 6.81 -7.09 -0.63
C ARG A 205 7.92 -7.39 0.38
N GLN A 206 8.50 -8.59 0.34
CA GLN A 206 9.67 -8.94 1.16
C GLN A 206 10.95 -8.23 0.68
N LEU A 207 11.12 -8.04 -0.63
CA LEU A 207 12.28 -7.35 -1.21
C LEU A 207 12.22 -5.82 -1.03
N SER A 208 11.02 -5.23 -0.88
CA SER A 208 10.85 -3.79 -0.59
C SER A 208 10.89 -3.46 0.91
N SER A 209 11.41 -4.37 1.74
CA SER A 209 11.46 -4.25 3.21
C SER A 209 12.90 -4.36 3.76
N ILE A 210 13.90 -4.04 2.92
CA ILE A 210 15.34 -4.10 3.19
C ILE A 210 16.00 -2.80 2.72
#